data_AF-A0A359M0Z0-F1
#
_entry.id   AF-A0A359M0Z0-F1
#
_cell.length_a   1.000
_cell.length_b   1.000
_cell.length_c   1.000
_cell.angle_alpha   90.00
_cell.angle_beta   90.00
_cell.angle_gamma   90.00
#
_symmetry.space_group_name_H-M   'P 1'
#
loop_
_entity.id
_entity.type
_entity.pdbx_description
1 polymer ?
#
loop_
_entity_poly.entity_id
_entity_poly.type
_entity_poly.pdbx_seq_one_letter_code
_entity_poly.pdbx_strand_id
1 'polypeptide(L)'
;MVARLVLVLILAGCAAQAQTKPVEPPEPPEEDETLTVEEKSYTFNPLEASKHFKVGNFYFKKGSYKAAALRYREATRWNPAMTEALLKLGESYERLKDAKQAREAYAKFLELEPASKDAAAVQRKVAELAKADGKPR
;
A
#
# COMPACT_ATOMS: atom_id res chain seq x y z
N MET A 1 22.71 -69.34 45.94
CA MET A 1 23.36 -70.39 45.12
C MET A 1 22.36 -70.83 44.05
N VAL A 2 22.68 -70.51 42.79
CA VAL A 2 22.28 -71.17 41.53
C VAL A 2 20.80 -71.27 41.13
N ALA A 3 20.46 -70.44 40.14
CA ALA A 3 19.66 -70.67 38.91
C ALA A 3 18.66 -71.84 38.83
N ARG A 4 17.45 -71.54 38.32
CA ARG A 4 16.92 -72.22 37.13
C ARG A 4 15.78 -71.44 36.45
N LEU A 5 16.00 -71.25 35.16
CA LEU A 5 15.09 -70.78 34.12
C LEU A 5 13.87 -71.71 34.02
N VAL A 6 12.64 -71.17 34.03
CA VAL A 6 11.52 -71.77 33.31
C VAL A 6 10.70 -70.65 32.66
N LEU A 7 10.81 -70.62 31.34
CA LEU A 7 9.98 -69.90 30.40
C LEU A 7 8.59 -70.57 30.35
N VAL A 8 7.52 -69.83 30.68
CA VAL A 8 6.15 -70.22 30.29
C VAL A 8 5.42 -69.02 29.71
N LEU A 9 4.99 -69.23 28.47
CA LEU A 9 4.20 -68.38 27.60
C LEU A 9 2.88 -67.95 28.26
N ILE A 10 2.66 -66.64 28.40
CA ILE A 10 1.33 -66.08 28.63
C ILE A 10 0.77 -65.66 27.27
N LEU A 11 -0.10 -66.50 26.74
CA LEU A 11 -1.07 -66.12 25.72
C LEU A 11 -2.21 -65.32 26.36
N ALA A 12 -2.75 -64.44 25.53
CA ALA A 12 -4.07 -63.84 25.62
C ALA A 12 -4.24 -62.67 26.61
N GLY A 13 -4.51 -61.52 26.03
CA GLY A 13 -5.80 -60.89 26.30
C GLY A 13 -5.74 -59.43 26.71
N CYS A 14 -6.29 -58.60 25.83
CA CYS A 14 -7.13 -57.45 26.17
C CYS A 14 -6.51 -56.35 27.04
N ALA A 15 -6.08 -55.27 26.39
CA ALA A 15 -6.90 -54.07 26.26
C ALA A 15 -6.03 -52.96 25.67
N ALA A 16 -6.36 -52.55 24.45
CA ALA A 16 -5.86 -51.31 23.88
C ALA A 16 -6.39 -50.14 24.72
N GLN A 17 -5.59 -49.63 25.65
CA GLN A 17 -5.73 -48.25 26.07
C GLN A 17 -4.96 -47.40 25.06
N ALA A 18 -5.66 -47.05 23.98
CA ALA A 18 -5.26 -45.93 23.15
C ALA A 18 -5.31 -44.68 24.05
N GLN A 19 -4.15 -44.27 24.55
CA GLN A 19 -3.98 -42.93 25.09
C GLN A 19 -4.14 -41.97 23.90
N THR A 20 -5.35 -41.47 23.68
CA THR A 20 -5.56 -40.36 22.76
C THR A 20 -4.96 -39.13 23.43
N LYS A 21 -3.75 -38.73 23.01
CA LYS A 21 -3.23 -37.41 23.34
C LYS A 21 -4.28 -36.36 22.95
N PRO A 22 -4.51 -35.31 23.74
CA PRO A 22 -5.39 -34.22 23.34
C PRO A 22 -4.91 -33.68 21.99
N VAL A 23 -5.79 -33.71 20.99
CA VAL A 23 -5.54 -33.06 19.70
C VAL A 23 -5.61 -31.56 19.98
N GLU A 24 -4.45 -30.90 20.00
CA GLU A 24 -4.41 -29.44 20.00
C GLU A 24 -5.19 -28.94 18.77
N PRO A 25 -6.02 -27.88 18.91
CA PRO A 25 -6.67 -27.27 17.76
C PRO A 25 -5.63 -26.98 16.69
N PRO A 26 -5.92 -27.19 15.40
CA PRO A 26 -4.98 -26.85 14.35
C PRO A 26 -4.60 -25.40 14.55
N GLU A 27 -3.30 -25.14 14.75
CA GLU A 27 -2.80 -23.78 14.76
C GLU A 27 -3.28 -23.12 13.45
N PRO A 28 -3.85 -21.91 13.52
CA PRO A 28 -4.18 -21.19 12.30
C PRO A 28 -2.93 -21.21 11.43
N PRO A 29 -3.06 -21.46 10.11
CA PRO A 29 -1.90 -21.56 9.23
C PRO A 29 -1.02 -20.35 9.50
N GLU A 30 0.25 -20.59 9.86
CA GLU A 30 1.24 -19.53 9.98
C GLU A 30 1.14 -18.73 8.67
N GLU A 31 0.59 -17.52 8.75
CA GLU A 31 0.60 -16.62 7.61
C GLU A 31 2.08 -16.36 7.35
N ASP A 32 2.61 -17.00 6.31
CA ASP A 32 3.99 -16.87 5.87
C ASP A 32 4.39 -15.39 5.97
N GLU A 33 5.16 -15.03 7.01
CA GLU A 33 5.56 -13.65 7.33
C GLU A 33 6.47 -13.06 6.26
N THR A 34 6.72 -13.79 5.16
CA THR A 34 7.12 -13.21 3.90
C THR A 34 5.92 -12.55 3.24
N LEU A 35 5.47 -11.42 3.81
CA LEU A 35 4.93 -10.34 3.01
C LEU A 35 6.03 -9.97 2.01
N THR A 36 6.08 -10.67 0.88
CA THR A 36 6.87 -10.25 -0.27
C THR A 36 6.34 -8.87 -0.61
N VAL A 37 7.08 -7.84 -0.23
CA VAL A 37 6.92 -6.49 -0.76
C VAL A 37 7.10 -6.68 -2.25
N GLU A 38 6.00 -6.86 -2.97
CA GLU A 38 6.05 -6.96 -4.43
C GLU A 38 6.67 -5.64 -4.88
N GLU A 39 7.94 -5.69 -5.29
CA GLU A 39 8.64 -4.55 -5.85
C GLU A 39 7.94 -4.21 -7.16
N LYS A 40 6.92 -3.36 -7.07
CA LYS A 40 6.15 -2.94 -8.22
C LYS A 40 7.07 -2.13 -9.12
N SER A 41 7.57 -2.77 -10.17
CA SER A 41 8.32 -2.12 -11.24
C SER A 41 7.34 -1.30 -12.09
N TYR A 42 7.69 -0.03 -12.31
CA TYR A 42 6.91 0.87 -13.17
C TYR A 42 7.66 1.08 -14.48
N THR A 43 7.01 0.71 -15.58
CA THR A 43 7.42 1.05 -16.94
C THR A 43 6.43 2.04 -17.54
N PHE A 44 6.86 2.85 -18.50
CA PHE A 44 5.97 3.84 -19.12
C PHE A 44 4.73 3.16 -19.72
N ASN A 45 3.56 3.46 -19.16
CA ASN A 45 2.28 2.88 -19.58
C ASN A 45 1.14 3.91 -19.46
N PRO A 46 0.79 4.62 -20.54
CA PRO A 46 -0.23 5.66 -20.51
C PRO A 46 -1.65 5.12 -20.31
N LEU A 47 -1.91 3.85 -20.68
CA LEU A 47 -3.21 3.21 -20.44
C LEU A 47 -3.41 2.95 -18.94
N GLU A 48 -2.40 2.40 -18.27
CA GLU A 48 -2.47 2.15 -16.83
C GLU A 48 -2.51 3.46 -16.05
N ALA A 49 -1.74 4.47 -16.47
CA ALA A 49 -1.83 5.83 -15.92
C ALA A 49 -3.26 6.40 -16.02
N SER A 50 -3.89 6.26 -17.19
CA SER A 50 -5.25 6.74 -17.43
C SER A 50 -6.30 6.03 -16.56
N LYS A 51 -6.15 4.73 -16.31
CA LYS A 51 -7.03 3.99 -15.39
C LYS A 51 -6.92 4.55 -13.98
N HIS A 52 -5.70 4.70 -13.48
CA HIS A 52 -5.44 5.28 -12.16
C HIS A 52 -5.96 6.72 -12.05
N PHE A 53 -5.78 7.54 -13.07
CA PHE A 53 -6.31 8.90 -13.12
C PHE A 53 -7.85 8.94 -13.05
N LYS A 54 -8.54 8.07 -13.80
CA LYS A 54 -10.02 7.95 -13.75
C LYS A 54 -10.52 7.58 -12.35
N VAL A 55 -9.87 6.61 -11.70
CA VAL A 55 -10.20 6.23 -10.31
C VAL A 55 -9.89 7.37 -9.33
N GLY A 56 -8.78 8.10 -9.54
CA GLY A 56 -8.47 9.31 -8.78
C GLY A 56 -9.58 10.36 -8.87
N ASN A 57 -10.06 10.64 -10.09
CA ASN A 57 -11.17 11.56 -10.32
C ASN A 57 -12.47 11.13 -9.61
N PHE A 58 -12.75 9.82 -9.58
CA PHE A 58 -13.87 9.29 -8.83
C PHE A 58 -13.75 9.60 -7.33
N TYR A 59 -12.62 9.29 -6.70
CA TYR A 59 -12.41 9.57 -5.29
C TYR A 59 -12.38 11.07 -4.96
N PHE A 60 -11.78 11.87 -5.84
CA PHE A 60 -11.74 13.33 -5.67
C PHE A 60 -13.15 13.92 -5.65
N LYS A 61 -14.02 13.50 -6.57
CA LYS A 61 -15.44 13.91 -6.61
C LYS A 61 -16.21 13.48 -5.36
N LYS A 62 -15.83 12.36 -4.74
CA LYS A 62 -16.39 11.88 -3.47
C LYS A 62 -15.81 12.58 -2.23
N GLY A 63 -14.90 13.54 -2.39
CA GLY A 63 -14.21 14.21 -1.28
C GLY A 63 -13.18 13.33 -0.57
N SER A 64 -12.89 12.15 -1.11
CA SER A 64 -11.95 11.19 -0.52
C SER A 64 -10.53 11.51 -1.00
N TYR A 65 -9.99 12.65 -0.57
CA TYR A 65 -8.76 13.22 -1.12
C TYR A 65 -7.51 12.36 -0.89
N LYS A 66 -7.45 11.61 0.21
CA LYS A 66 -6.36 10.65 0.46
C LYS A 66 -6.35 9.53 -0.59
N ALA A 67 -7.51 8.94 -0.87
CA ALA A 67 -7.65 7.92 -1.90
C ALA A 67 -7.39 8.49 -3.31
N ALA A 68 -7.84 9.71 -3.57
CA ALA A 68 -7.56 10.42 -4.81
C ALA A 68 -6.05 10.63 -5.02
N ALA A 69 -5.35 11.17 -4.02
CA ALA A 69 -3.90 11.38 -4.07
C ALA A 69 -3.12 10.08 -4.29
N LEU A 70 -3.53 8.96 -3.67
CA LEU A 70 -2.92 7.66 -3.92
C LEU A 70 -3.06 7.25 -5.40
N ARG A 71 -4.26 7.40 -5.97
CA ARG A 71 -4.51 7.00 -7.35
C ARG A 71 -3.85 7.93 -8.36
N TYR A 72 -3.83 9.24 -8.12
CA TYR A 72 -3.08 10.17 -8.97
C TYR A 72 -1.58 9.91 -8.92
N ARG A 73 -1.02 9.58 -7.75
CA ARG A 73 0.39 9.19 -7.63
C ARG A 73 0.70 7.91 -8.42
N GLU A 74 -0.17 6.91 -8.39
CA GLU A 74 0.02 5.73 -9.24
C GLU A 74 -0.01 6.11 -10.72
N ALA A 75 -0.89 7.02 -11.13
CA ALA A 75 -0.93 7.52 -12.50
C ALA A 75 0.41 8.17 -12.90
N THR A 76 1.01 8.97 -12.02
CA THR A 76 2.31 9.62 -12.30
C THR A 76 3.50 8.66 -12.22
N ARG A 77 3.38 7.51 -11.56
CA ARG A 77 4.41 6.46 -11.62
C ARG A 77 4.37 5.70 -12.96
N TRP A 78 3.18 5.44 -13.51
CA TRP A 78 3.03 4.82 -14.83
C TRP A 78 3.30 5.78 -15.99
N ASN A 79 2.95 7.05 -15.85
CA ASN A 79 3.28 8.10 -16.80
C ASN A 79 3.75 9.35 -16.04
N PRO A 80 5.08 9.53 -15.87
CA PRO A 80 5.64 10.69 -15.18
C PRO A 80 5.29 12.05 -15.82
N ALA A 81 4.93 12.06 -17.10
CA ALA A 81 4.60 13.27 -17.86
C ALA A 81 3.09 13.58 -17.89
N MET A 82 2.24 12.85 -17.16
CA MET A 82 0.80 13.10 -17.11
C MET A 82 0.49 14.33 -16.23
N THR A 83 0.52 15.51 -16.85
CA THR A 83 0.40 16.80 -16.16
C THR A 83 -0.95 16.98 -15.48
N GLU A 84 -2.05 16.45 -16.03
CA GLU A 84 -3.36 16.50 -15.38
C GLU A 84 -3.38 15.70 -14.08
N ALA A 85 -2.66 14.57 -14.02
CA ALA A 85 -2.53 13.79 -12.80
C ALA A 85 -1.68 14.51 -11.75
N LEU A 86 -0.60 15.20 -12.17
CA LEU A 86 0.22 16.02 -11.27
C LEU A 86 -0.57 17.21 -10.69
N LEU A 87 -1.34 17.91 -11.53
CA LEU A 87 -2.22 19.00 -11.09
C LEU A 87 -3.23 18.50 -10.06
N LYS A 88 -3.93 17.39 -10.36
CA LYS A 88 -4.93 16.81 -9.45
C LYS A 88 -4.32 16.22 -8.18
N LEU A 89 -3.09 15.72 -8.25
CA LEU A 89 -2.32 15.28 -7.09
C LEU A 89 -2.04 16.45 -6.16
N GLY A 90 -1.59 17.59 -6.70
CA GLY A 90 -1.39 18.82 -5.93
C GLY A 90 -2.68 19.32 -5.28
N GLU A 91 -3.78 19.37 -6.03
CA GLU A 91 -5.10 19.77 -5.51
C GLU A 91 -5.56 18.85 -4.37
N SER A 92 -5.31 17.54 -4.50
CA SER A 92 -5.67 16.56 -3.48
C SER A 92 -4.90 16.79 -2.18
N TYR A 93 -3.60 17.11 -2.27
CA TYR A 93 -2.79 17.41 -1.10
C TYR A 93 -3.13 18.75 -0.45
N GLU A 94 -3.50 19.77 -1.23
CA GLU A 94 -4.04 21.02 -0.66
C GLU A 94 -5.28 20.75 0.19
N ARG A 95 -6.19 19.90 -0.30
CA ARG A 95 -7.40 19.50 0.45
C ARG A 95 -7.07 18.73 1.72
N LEU A 96 -5.96 17.99 1.72
CA LEU A 96 -5.42 17.30 2.90
C LEU A 96 -4.58 18.20 3.81
N LYS A 97 -4.39 19.48 3.45
CA LYS A 97 -3.50 20.43 4.13
C LYS A 97 -2.04 19.96 4.20
N ASP A 98 -1.63 19.10 3.28
CA ASP A 98 -0.25 18.65 3.12
C ASP A 98 0.48 19.60 2.16
N ALA A 99 0.93 20.73 2.70
CA ALA A 99 1.55 21.79 1.92
C ALA A 99 2.83 21.33 1.20
N LYS A 100 3.62 20.46 1.84
CA LYS A 100 4.86 19.93 1.26
C LYS A 100 4.56 19.13 0.00
N GLN A 101 3.72 18.09 0.11
CA GLN A 101 3.42 17.22 -1.02
C GLN A 101 2.64 17.94 -2.13
N ALA A 102 1.79 18.91 -1.77
CA ALA A 102 1.10 19.76 -2.74
C ALA A 102 2.10 20.57 -3.59
N ARG A 103 3.07 21.24 -2.95
CA ARG A 103 4.11 22.00 -3.65
C ARG A 103 4.96 21.13 -4.57
N GLU A 104 5.34 19.93 -4.13
CA GLU A 104 6.13 19.00 -4.95
C GLU A 104 5.38 18.58 -6.23
N ALA A 105 4.09 18.25 -6.13
CA ALA A 105 3.29 17.89 -7.29
C ALA A 105 3.10 19.07 -8.25
N TYR A 106 2.87 20.28 -7.72
CA TYR A 106 2.75 21.49 -8.50
C TYR A 106 4.05 21.96 -9.15
N ALA A 107 5.19 21.79 -8.50
CA ALA A 107 6.49 22.08 -9.09
C ALA A 107 6.70 21.22 -10.35
N LYS A 108 6.48 19.91 -10.25
CA LYS A 108 6.56 19.00 -11.41
C LYS A 108 5.59 19.36 -12.54
N PHE A 109 4.36 19.79 -12.20
CA PHE A 109 3.42 20.30 -13.20
C PHE A 109 3.99 21.52 -13.94
N LEU A 110 4.54 22.49 -13.21
CA LEU A 110 5.12 23.72 -13.79
C LEU A 110 6.41 23.46 -14.58
N GLU A 111 7.18 22.45 -14.22
CA GLU A 111 8.36 22.00 -14.97
C GLU A 111 7.97 21.46 -16.35
N LEU A 112 6.89 20.69 -16.43
CA LEU A 112 6.44 20.06 -17.67
C LEU A 112 5.59 21.00 -18.54
N GLU A 113 4.79 21.87 -17.92
CA GLU A 113 3.82 22.74 -18.59
C GLU A 113 3.94 24.20 -18.12
N PRO A 114 5.11 24.85 -18.32
CA PRO A 114 5.36 26.21 -17.81
C PRO A 114 4.47 27.28 -18.45
N ALA A 115 3.94 27.01 -19.65
CA ALA A 115 3.07 27.91 -20.42
C ALA A 115 1.60 27.48 -20.41
N SER A 116 1.21 26.49 -19.59
CA SER A 116 -0.20 26.10 -19.47
C SER A 116 -1.06 27.24 -18.93
N LYS A 117 -2.33 27.28 -19.35
CA LYS A 117 -3.33 28.21 -18.82
C LYS A 117 -3.46 28.16 -17.29
N ASP A 118 -3.13 27.02 -16.69
CA ASP A 118 -3.21 26.82 -15.24
C ASP A 118 -1.92 27.23 -14.51
N ALA A 119 -0.82 27.47 -15.23
CA ALA A 119 0.51 27.72 -14.64
C ALA A 119 0.53 28.92 -13.69
N ALA A 120 -0.05 30.06 -14.08
CA ALA A 120 -0.11 31.25 -13.23
C ALA A 120 -0.96 31.05 -11.96
N ALA A 121 -1.97 30.17 -12.01
CA ALA A 121 -2.77 29.83 -10.83
C ALA A 121 -1.98 28.87 -9.92
N VAL A 122 -1.29 27.89 -10.50
CA VAL A 122 -0.46 26.93 -9.76
C VAL A 122 0.73 27.63 -9.08
N GLN A 123 1.40 28.58 -9.74
CA GLN A 123 2.46 29.38 -9.12
C GLN A 123 1.97 30.15 -7.88
N ARG A 124 0.79 30.75 -7.96
CA ARG A 124 0.16 31.44 -6.80
C ARG A 124 -0.08 30.47 -5.64
N LYS A 125 -0.65 29.29 -5.93
CA LYS A 125 -0.86 28.24 -4.94
C LYS A 125 0.44 27.81 -4.26
N VAL A 126 1.50 27.58 -5.03
CA VAL A 126 2.82 27.20 -4.48
C VAL A 126 3.36 28.29 -3.54
N ALA A 127 3.26 29.56 -3.94
CA ALA A 127 3.69 30.69 -3.10
C ALA A 127 2.87 30.82 -1.80
N GLU A 128 1.55 30.57 -1.85
CA GLU A 128 0.68 30.57 -0.66
C GLU A 128 1.02 29.41 0.28
N LEU A 129 1.19 28.20 -0.26
CA LEU A 129 1.54 27.01 0.51
C LEU A 129 2.93 27.12 1.16
N ALA A 130 3.87 27.86 0.56
CA ALA A 130 5.18 28.12 1.15
C ALA A 130 5.08 29.02 2.40
N LYS A 131 4.19 30.02 2.38
CA LYS A 131 3.97 30.93 3.52
C LYS A 131 3.28 30.23 4.69
N ALA A 132 2.39 29.28 4.41
CA ALA A 132 1.66 28.52 5.42
C ALA A 132 2.55 27.57 6.23
N ASP A 133 3.62 27.04 5.62
CA ASP A 133 4.56 26.10 6.22
C ASP A 133 5.54 26.77 7.20
N GLY A 134 5.79 28.08 7.02
CA GLY A 134 6.72 28.86 7.84
C GLY A 134 6.11 29.53 9.08
N LYS A 135 4.82 29.34 9.37
CA LYS A 135 4.21 29.85 10.61
C LYS A 135 4.38 28.81 11.74
N PRO A 136 5.05 29.15 12.85
CA PRO A 136 5.06 28.27 14.02
C PRO A 136 3.62 28.06 14.53
N ARG A 137 3.29 26.82 14.90
CA ARG A 137 1.99 26.46 15.48
C ARG A 137 1.85 26.98 16.91
#